data_AF-A0A6N9VC27-F1
#
_entry.id   AF-A0A6N9VC27-F1
#
_cell.length_a   1.000
_cell.length_b   1.000
_cell.length_c   1.000
_cell.angle_alpha   90.00
_cell.angle_beta   90.00
_cell.angle_gamma   90.00
#
_symmetry.space_group_name_H-M   'P 1'
#
loop_
_entity.id
_entity.type
_entity.pdbx_description
1 polymer ?
#
loop_
_entity_poly.entity_id
_entity_poly.type
_entity_poly.pdbx_seq_one_letter_code
_entity_poly.pdbx_strand_id
1 'polypeptide(L)' 'MLIREARTEDWAAVWPFFARIVRAGETFTYPLDLSREDAEGWWMTK' A
#
# COMPACT_ATOMS: atom_id res chain seq x y z
N MET A 1 -17.30 -13.58 -2.10
CA MET A 1 -16.15 -12.72 -1.77
C MET A 1 -15.05 -13.62 -1.22
N LEU A 2 -13.88 -13.65 -1.85
CA LEU A 2 -12.73 -14.44 -1.39
C LEU A 2 -11.71 -13.50 -0.75
N ILE A 3 -11.39 -13.72 0.52
CA ILE A 3 -10.29 -13.06 1.22
C ILE A 3 -9.17 -14.10 1.32
N ARG A 4 -7.98 -13.72 0.84
CA ARG A 4 -6.79 -14.58 0.81
C ARG A 4 -5.56 -13.76 1.17
N GLU A 5 -4.47 -14.47 1.46
CA GLU A 5 -3.16 -13.86 1.66
C GLU A 5 -2.70 -13.13 0.40
N ALA A 6 -2.10 -11.95 0.59
CA ALA A 6 -1.52 -11.14 -0.47
C ALA A 6 -0.14 -11.70 -0.85
N ARG A 7 0.14 -11.77 -2.14
CA ARG A 7 1.45 -12.17 -2.68
C ARG A 7 2.12 -10.98 -3.34
N THR A 8 3.43 -11.06 -3.56
CA THR A 8 4.22 -9.99 -4.20
C THR A 8 3.62 -9.54 -5.53
N GLU A 9 3.09 -10.46 -6.33
CA GLU A 9 2.45 -10.14 -7.61
C GLU A 9 1.21 -9.24 -7.47
N ASP A 10 0.53 -9.27 -6.32
CA ASP A 10 -0.67 -8.48 -6.06
C ASP A 10 -0.34 -7.01 -5.75
N TRP A 11 0.92 -6.68 -5.42
CA TRP A 11 1.30 -5.33 -5.00
C TRP A 11 0.99 -4.27 -6.05
N ALA A 12 1.15 -4.59 -7.34
CA ALA A 12 0.81 -3.68 -8.43
C ALA A 12 -0.68 -3.26 -8.41
N ALA A 13 -1.58 -4.11 -7.92
CA ALA A 13 -2.99 -3.80 -7.75
C ALA A 13 -3.28 -3.08 -6.42
N VAL A 14 -2.48 -3.32 -5.38
CA VAL A 14 -2.62 -2.65 -4.06
C VAL A 14 -2.18 -1.19 -4.11
N TRP A 15 -1.04 -0.94 -4.75
CA TRP A 15 -0.37 0.35 -4.74
C TRP A 15 -1.27 1.56 -5.09
N PRO A 16 -2.08 1.55 -6.17
CA PRO A 16 -2.82 2.74 -6.58
C PRO A 16 -3.82 3.26 -5.55
N PHE A 17 -4.54 2.35 -4.85
CA PHE A 17 -5.51 2.79 -3.85
C PHE A 17 -4.83 3.19 -2.54
N PHE A 18 -3.77 2.48 -2.14
CA PHE A 18 -2.98 2.83 -0.96
C PHE A 18 -2.33 4.21 -1.14
N ALA A 19 -1.63 4.44 -2.26
CA ALA A 19 -0.99 5.71 -2.57
C ALA A 19 -1.98 6.89 -2.58
N ARG A 20 -3.21 6.68 -3.08
CA ARG A 20 -4.26 7.70 -3.04
C ARG A 20 -4.65 8.08 -1.60
N ILE A 21 -4.82 7.08 -0.73
CA ILE A 21 -5.17 7.29 0.68
C ILE A 21 -4.03 8.01 1.41
N VAL A 22 -2.79 7.55 1.20
CA VAL A 22 -1.60 8.18 1.82
C VAL A 22 -1.44 9.62 1.37
N ARG A 23 -1.51 9.90 0.06
CA ARG A 23 -1.36 11.26 -0.48
C ARG A 23 -2.46 12.22 -0.04
N ALA A 24 -3.67 11.71 0.23
CA ALA A 24 -4.73 12.53 0.79
C ALA A 24 -4.39 13.01 2.20
N GLY A 25 -3.67 12.19 2.99
CA GLY A 25 -3.25 12.57 4.35
C GLY A 25 -4.41 12.67 5.36
N GLU A 26 -5.57 12.09 5.04
CA GLU A 26 -6.80 12.30 5.81
C GLU A 26 -7.05 11.23 6.87
N THR A 27 -6.48 10.02 6.70
CA THR A 27 -6.86 8.86 7.51
C THR A 27 -5.70 8.19 8.23
N PHE A 28 -4.46 8.31 7.73
CA PHE A 28 -3.28 7.66 8.27
C PHE A 28 -2.07 8.60 8.27
N THR A 29 -1.18 8.43 9.24
CA THR A 29 0.01 9.26 9.45
C THR A 29 1.23 8.74 8.69
N TYR A 30 1.08 8.46 7.40
CA TYR A 30 2.20 8.13 6.50
C TYR A 30 2.81 9.41 5.89
N PRO A 31 4.09 9.39 5.47
CA PRO A 31 4.65 10.46 4.64
C PRO A 31 3.84 10.62 3.34
N LEU A 32 3.49 11.86 2.97
CA LEU A 32 2.65 12.12 1.78
C LEU A 32 3.37 11.82 0.45
N ASP A 33 4.71 11.79 0.49
CA ASP A 33 5.62 11.48 -0.60
C ASP A 33 6.19 10.05 -0.51
N LEU A 34 5.54 9.16 0.26
CA LEU A 34 5.97 7.78 0.42
C LEU A 34 6.19 7.08 -0.94
N SER A 35 7.38 6.51 -1.11
CA SER A 35 7.76 5.78 -2.33
C SER A 35 7.00 4.46 -2.43
N ARG A 36 6.90 3.92 -3.64
CA ARG A 36 6.23 2.64 -3.86
C ARG A 36 7.01 1.50 -3.20
N GLU A 37 8.33 1.57 -3.26
CA GLU A 37 9.26 0.56 -2.77
C GLU A 37 9.26 0.51 -1.24
N ASP A 38 9.29 1.67 -0.58
CA ASP A 38 9.19 1.74 0.89
C ASP A 38 7.81 1.26 1.36
N ALA A 39 6.75 1.69 0.68
CA ALA A 39 5.38 1.25 0.98
C ALA A 39 5.21 -0.27 0.85
N GLU A 40 5.82 -0.88 -0.17
CA GLU A 40 5.80 -2.33 -0.35
C GLU A 40 6.43 -3.05 0.83
N GLY A 41 7.60 -2.58 1.27
CA GLY A 41 8.31 -3.12 2.42
C GLY A 41 7.57 -2.95 3.75
N TRP A 42 6.66 -1.96 3.86
CA TRP A 42 5.85 -1.74 5.06
C TRP A 42 4.53 -2.51 5.04
N TRP A 43 3.92 -2.65 3.86
CA TRP A 43 2.60 -3.25 3.69
C TRP A 43 2.66 -4.77 3.53
N MET A 44 3.61 -5.27 2.74
CA MET A 44 3.73 -6.70 2.47
C MET A 44 4.40 -7.38 3.66
N THR A 45 3.68 -8.32 4.27
CA THR A 45 4.25 -9.19 5.31
C THR A 45 5.25 -10.15 4.68
N LYS A 46 6.31 -10.47 5.42
CA LYS A 46 7.24 -11.54 5.05
C LYS A 46 6.64 -12.92 5.32
#